data_AF-A0A3M3LXD4-F1
#
_entry.id   AF-A0A3M3LXD4-F1
#
_cell.length_a   1.000
_cell.length_b   1.000
_cell.length_c   1.000
_cell.angle_alpha   90.00
_cell.angle_beta   90.00
_cell.angle_gamma   90.00
#
_symmetry.space_group_name_H-M   'P 1'
#
loop_
_entity.id
_entity.type
_entity.pdbx_description
1 polymer ?
#
loop_
_entity_poly.entity_id
_entity_poly.type
_entity_poly.pdbx_seq_one_letter_code
_entity_poly.pdbx_strand_id
1 'polypeptide(L)'
;MALQGVSALVLIGLMVIWMGGRIDSVKEALNNSYPIVLGRLRRRWADLDIEQIVDVLVQISREVALILGGSVAIGSIVGGVAGGFFLGVGAVPGLVVGGGIGLQVGSLVLSGLGLYSIAEYFYRGLPECLLTLQDGITTAWSAEQEKFAGVDPTGGSMARREYAIESASRLLARGQEQVVTLLLTAIVTYLTRGQIKSGLMGGVDNLAARSAKLQSDISNRRLADWLAKNEKKLLAHPEFQPVDPPRFNFKQTDEGAETPRSQPKAKRLERLEELEIKDFNPYDNPRLKEMSLVERQKYLKTYSAQLRAQQDAINNMTAEEFKSARDSYKNLGRNPAADAMQRRMGKQMEREVAEKIQKSLVKKGVDVREAIIQAKARAKEIKSTVAALHEPDMVAGGWLSPDPVRMGSSSVNSSIGGSWSSRLKALDDAVDSAMLDGNGGAKLNVRLNVLRGATTP
;
A
#
# COMPACT_ATOMS: atom_id res chain seq x y z
N MET A 1 -32.69 36.73 -12.39
CA MET A 1 -31.46 36.33 -11.68
C MET A 1 -31.45 34.80 -11.54
N ALA A 2 -31.17 34.10 -12.64
CA ALA A 2 -31.29 32.63 -12.72
C ALA A 2 -30.29 32.05 -13.74
N LEU A 3 -28.99 32.41 -13.62
CA LEU A 3 -27.97 31.96 -14.58
C LEU A 3 -26.64 31.48 -13.96
N GLN A 4 -26.52 31.33 -12.64
CA GLN A 4 -25.26 30.90 -12.00
C GLN A 4 -25.21 29.44 -11.51
N GLY A 5 -26.31 28.68 -11.57
CA GLY A 5 -26.36 27.31 -11.05
C GLY A 5 -26.01 26.18 -12.05
N VAL A 6 -26.06 26.45 -13.36
CA VAL A 6 -25.92 25.41 -14.40
C VAL A 6 -24.45 25.13 -14.75
N SER A 7 -23.55 26.10 -14.60
CA SER A 7 -22.17 25.98 -15.07
C SER A 7 -21.29 25.02 -14.26
N ALA A 8 -21.49 24.89 -12.95
CA ALA A 8 -20.65 24.03 -12.10
C ALA A 8 -20.93 22.53 -12.31
N LEU A 9 -22.19 22.14 -12.48
CA LEU A 9 -22.59 20.76 -12.75
C LEU A 9 -22.15 20.30 -14.15
N VAL A 10 -22.18 21.20 -15.15
CA VAL A 10 -21.68 20.93 -16.50
C VAL A 10 -20.15 20.79 -16.51
N LEU A 11 -19.42 21.61 -15.77
CA LEU A 11 -17.96 21.51 -15.65
C LEU A 11 -17.53 20.22 -14.92
N ILE A 12 -18.24 19.81 -13.86
CA ILE A 12 -18.01 18.53 -13.18
C ILE A 12 -18.33 17.36 -14.13
N GLY A 13 -19.42 17.44 -14.88
CA GLY A 13 -19.77 16.43 -15.89
C GLY A 13 -18.72 16.29 -17.00
N LEU A 14 -18.22 17.42 -17.53
CA LEU A 14 -17.15 17.43 -18.54
C LEU A 14 -15.81 16.91 -18.00
N MET A 15 -15.48 17.23 -16.74
CA MET A 15 -14.27 16.72 -16.07
C MET A 15 -14.33 15.20 -15.84
N VAL A 16 -15.49 14.67 -15.44
CA VAL A 16 -15.72 13.23 -15.27
C VAL A 16 -15.64 12.48 -16.60
N ILE A 17 -16.22 13.04 -17.68
CA ILE A 17 -16.15 12.48 -19.03
C ILE A 17 -14.70 12.52 -19.58
N TRP A 18 -13.98 13.62 -19.35
CA TRP A 18 -12.60 13.80 -19.79
C TRP A 18 -11.61 12.88 -19.06
N MET A 19 -11.79 12.69 -17.75
CA MET A 19 -11.03 11.69 -16.99
C MET A 19 -11.37 10.26 -17.41
N GLY A 20 -12.66 9.97 -17.68
CA GLY A 20 -13.13 8.66 -18.12
C GLY A 20 -12.44 8.16 -19.39
N GLY A 21 -12.40 9.00 -20.43
CA GLY A 21 -11.75 8.63 -21.71
C GLY A 21 -10.26 8.30 -21.56
N ARG A 22 -9.52 9.05 -20.74
CA ARG A 22 -8.08 8.80 -20.52
C ARG A 22 -7.80 7.51 -19.76
N ILE A 23 -8.64 7.22 -18.76
CA ILE A 23 -8.58 5.96 -18.01
C ILE A 23 -8.86 4.79 -18.96
N ASP A 24 -9.82 4.93 -19.87
CA ASP A 24 -10.15 3.88 -20.82
C ASP A 24 -9.04 3.66 -21.85
N SER A 25 -8.34 4.71 -22.30
CA SER A 25 -7.14 4.59 -23.14
C SER A 25 -5.99 3.85 -22.44
N VAL A 26 -5.76 4.10 -21.15
CA VAL A 26 -4.75 3.35 -20.37
C VAL A 26 -5.15 1.88 -20.21
N LYS A 27 -6.43 1.59 -19.92
CA LYS A 27 -6.94 0.21 -19.86
C LYS A 27 -6.83 -0.50 -21.20
N GLU A 28 -7.14 0.19 -22.29
CA GLU A 28 -7.03 -0.32 -23.65
C GLU A 28 -5.59 -0.68 -23.98
N ALA A 29 -4.64 0.22 -23.72
CA ALA A 29 -3.22 -0.05 -23.93
C ALA A 29 -2.68 -1.20 -23.05
N LEU A 30 -3.12 -1.30 -21.79
CA LEU A 30 -2.79 -2.42 -20.90
C LEU A 30 -3.39 -3.76 -21.34
N ASN A 31 -4.60 -3.75 -21.93
CA ASN A 31 -5.21 -4.96 -22.48
C ASN A 31 -4.47 -5.39 -23.76
N ASN A 32 -4.10 -4.43 -24.61
CA ASN A 32 -3.37 -4.68 -25.85
C ASN A 32 -1.91 -5.09 -25.59
N SER A 33 -1.30 -4.68 -24.46
CA SER A 33 0.04 -5.11 -24.07
C SER A 33 0.11 -6.59 -23.67
N TYR A 34 -0.99 -7.16 -23.17
CA TYR A 34 -1.06 -8.55 -22.67
C TYR A 34 -0.60 -9.62 -23.69
N PRO A 35 -1.17 -9.71 -24.91
CA PRO A 35 -0.71 -10.70 -25.88
C PRO A 35 0.74 -10.45 -26.34
N ILE A 36 1.20 -9.20 -26.32
CA ILE A 36 2.57 -8.83 -26.70
C ILE A 36 3.56 -9.37 -25.65
N VAL A 37 3.35 -9.05 -24.37
CA VAL A 37 4.24 -9.52 -23.30
C VAL A 37 4.22 -11.04 -23.20
N LEU A 38 3.04 -11.66 -23.26
CA LEU A 38 2.90 -13.12 -23.23
C LEU A 38 3.73 -13.79 -24.34
N GLY A 39 3.61 -13.30 -25.58
CA GLY A 39 4.36 -13.81 -26.71
C GLY A 39 5.88 -13.59 -26.59
N ARG A 40 6.31 -12.46 -26.01
CA ARG A 40 7.73 -12.20 -25.75
C ARG A 40 8.30 -13.14 -24.69
N LEU A 41 7.63 -13.27 -23.54
CA LEU A 41 8.10 -14.13 -22.45
C LEU A 41 8.21 -15.59 -22.91
N ARG A 42 7.17 -16.11 -23.57
CA ARG A 42 7.17 -17.50 -24.08
C ARG A 42 8.31 -17.77 -25.05
N ARG A 43 8.62 -16.83 -25.95
CA ARG A 43 9.72 -17.00 -26.92
C ARG A 43 11.09 -16.82 -26.27
N ARG A 44 11.24 -15.83 -25.41
CA ARG A 44 12.55 -15.42 -24.86
C ARG A 44 13.10 -16.42 -23.86
N TRP A 45 12.24 -17.04 -23.06
CA TRP A 45 12.63 -17.98 -21.99
C TRP A 45 11.97 -19.36 -22.16
N ALA A 46 11.82 -19.81 -23.41
CA ALA A 46 11.23 -21.10 -23.74
C ALA A 46 12.01 -22.27 -23.11
N ASP A 47 13.33 -22.16 -23.02
CA ASP A 47 14.26 -23.13 -22.44
C ASP A 47 14.08 -23.32 -20.91
N LEU A 48 13.50 -22.32 -20.24
CA LEU A 48 13.14 -22.34 -18.82
C LEU A 48 11.72 -22.88 -18.56
N ASP A 49 11.06 -23.45 -19.57
CA ASP A 49 9.70 -23.97 -19.47
C ASP A 49 8.72 -22.92 -18.89
N ILE A 50 8.93 -21.65 -19.26
CA ILE A 50 8.24 -20.48 -18.67
C ILE A 50 6.72 -20.56 -18.85
N GLU A 51 6.23 -21.31 -19.84
CA GLU A 51 4.80 -21.55 -20.09
C GLU A 51 4.06 -22.06 -18.85
N GLN A 52 4.73 -22.78 -17.95
CA GLN A 52 4.12 -23.29 -16.72
C GLN A 52 3.70 -22.18 -15.75
N ILE A 53 4.36 -21.01 -15.81
CA ILE A 53 4.15 -19.88 -14.89
C ILE A 53 3.96 -18.53 -15.59
N VAL A 54 3.94 -18.48 -16.93
CA VAL A 54 3.91 -17.22 -17.68
C VAL A 54 2.70 -16.37 -17.32
N ASP A 55 1.54 -16.98 -17.06
CA ASP A 55 0.34 -16.26 -16.62
C ASP A 55 0.53 -15.61 -15.24
N VAL A 56 1.25 -16.27 -14.33
CA VAL A 56 1.59 -15.73 -13.00
C VAL A 56 2.50 -14.52 -13.16
N LEU A 57 3.55 -14.63 -13.97
CA LEU A 57 4.53 -13.57 -14.20
C LEU A 57 3.90 -12.35 -14.89
N VAL A 58 3.07 -12.59 -15.92
CA VAL A 58 2.34 -11.52 -16.61
C VAL A 58 1.34 -10.86 -15.67
N GLN A 59 0.62 -11.63 -14.84
CA GLN A 59 -0.29 -11.06 -13.84
C GLN A 59 0.44 -10.13 -12.87
N ILE A 60 1.57 -10.56 -12.30
CA ILE A 60 2.38 -9.73 -11.39
C ILE A 60 2.80 -8.42 -12.05
N SER A 61 3.35 -8.50 -13.27
CA SER A 61 3.80 -7.31 -14.00
C SER A 61 2.63 -6.37 -14.38
N ARG A 62 1.43 -6.93 -14.62
CA ARG A 62 0.21 -6.17 -14.88
C ARG A 62 -0.29 -5.47 -13.63
N GLU A 63 -0.24 -6.11 -12.46
CA GLU A 63 -0.59 -5.49 -11.18
C GLU A 63 0.32 -4.30 -10.90
N VAL A 64 1.63 -4.44 -11.14
CA VAL A 64 2.59 -3.33 -11.07
C VAL A 64 2.18 -2.15 -11.98
N ALA A 65 1.85 -2.44 -13.25
CA ALA A 65 1.44 -1.40 -14.18
C ALA A 65 0.09 -0.75 -13.81
N LEU A 66 -0.84 -1.50 -13.23
CA LEU A 66 -2.14 -0.99 -12.77
C LEU A 66 -1.99 -0.05 -11.57
N ILE A 67 -1.08 -0.35 -10.64
CA ILE A 67 -0.77 0.52 -9.48
C ILE A 67 -0.19 1.84 -9.98
N LEU A 68 0.79 1.77 -10.88
CA LEU A 68 1.38 2.95 -11.52
C LEU A 68 0.34 3.76 -12.30
N GLY A 69 -0.53 3.09 -13.05
CA GLY A 69 -1.59 3.73 -13.83
C GLY A 69 -2.63 4.43 -12.96
N GLY A 70 -2.95 3.86 -11.80
CA GLY A 70 -3.80 4.48 -10.79
C GLY A 70 -3.23 5.81 -10.30
N SER A 71 -1.92 5.88 -10.05
CA SER A 71 -1.24 7.10 -9.56
C SER A 71 -1.24 8.25 -10.58
N VAL A 72 -1.17 7.94 -11.88
CA VAL A 72 -1.20 8.94 -12.97
C VAL A 72 -2.58 9.59 -13.13
N ALA A 73 -3.67 8.90 -12.76
CA ALA A 73 -5.01 9.40 -13.01
C ALA A 73 -5.44 10.61 -12.16
N ILE A 74 -4.66 10.96 -11.13
CA ILE A 74 -5.01 11.97 -10.12
C ILE A 74 -3.98 13.13 -10.04
N GLY A 75 -2.86 13.09 -10.79
CA GLY A 75 -1.82 14.13 -10.76
C GLY A 75 -1.15 14.36 -12.11
N SER A 76 -1.09 15.63 -12.52
CA SER A 76 -0.52 16.15 -13.76
C SER A 76 0.91 15.68 -14.07
N ILE A 77 1.08 15.00 -15.21
CA ILE A 77 2.38 14.70 -15.82
C ILE A 77 2.87 15.94 -16.58
N VAL A 78 3.86 16.65 -16.04
CA VAL A 78 4.89 17.38 -16.83
C VAL A 78 6.21 17.38 -16.02
N GLY A 79 7.28 16.77 -16.55
CA GLY A 79 8.65 16.99 -16.08
C GLY A 79 9.46 15.71 -15.80
N GLY A 80 10.35 15.35 -16.72
CA GLY A 80 11.18 14.14 -16.67
C GLY A 80 12.34 14.16 -15.67
N VAL A 81 12.86 12.95 -15.45
CA VAL A 81 14.20 12.57 -15.00
C VAL A 81 14.80 13.37 -13.83
N ALA A 82 14.84 12.69 -12.68
CA ALA A 82 15.52 13.04 -11.43
C ALA A 82 14.87 14.18 -10.59
N GLY A 83 14.11 13.77 -9.56
CA GLY A 83 13.78 14.61 -8.41
C GLY A 83 12.60 15.56 -8.61
N GLY A 84 11.38 15.10 -8.29
CA GLY A 84 10.20 15.96 -8.29
C GLY A 84 9.03 15.30 -7.57
N PHE A 85 8.66 15.87 -6.42
CA PHE A 85 7.38 15.67 -5.76
C PHE A 85 6.21 15.95 -6.73
N PHE A 86 5.10 15.20 -6.64
CA PHE A 86 3.74 15.69 -6.35
C PHE A 86 2.64 14.63 -6.63
N LEU A 87 1.84 14.38 -5.57
CA LEU A 87 0.40 13.98 -5.45
C LEU A 87 -0.30 13.15 -6.55
N GLY A 88 -0.79 11.95 -6.21
CA GLY A 88 -1.78 11.22 -7.00
C GLY A 88 -2.11 9.80 -6.51
N VAL A 89 -3.30 9.62 -5.96
CA VAL A 89 -3.89 8.40 -5.34
C VAL A 89 -3.98 7.20 -6.30
N GLY A 90 -3.57 5.99 -5.88
CA GLY A 90 -3.63 4.81 -6.76
C GLY A 90 -3.30 3.42 -6.16
N ALA A 91 -3.77 3.12 -4.95
CA ALA A 91 -4.03 1.77 -4.39
C ALA A 91 -2.94 0.67 -4.51
N VAL A 92 -2.16 0.50 -3.43
CA VAL A 92 -2.25 -0.73 -2.63
C VAL A 92 -2.14 -0.44 -1.14
N PRO A 93 -2.97 -1.09 -0.32
CA PRO A 93 -2.89 -0.95 1.12
C PRO A 93 -1.70 -1.71 1.70
N GLY A 94 -0.67 -1.02 2.21
CA GLY A 94 0.46 -1.79 2.75
C GLY A 94 1.80 -1.15 3.10
N LEU A 95 2.35 -0.14 2.41
CA LEU A 95 3.74 0.23 2.73
C LEU A 95 4.26 1.65 2.39
N VAL A 96 5.43 1.91 3.01
CA VAL A 96 6.38 3.03 3.11
C VAL A 96 6.25 4.28 2.23
N VAL A 97 6.12 5.46 2.86
CA VAL A 97 6.39 6.78 2.29
C VAL A 97 7.60 7.34 3.01
N GLY A 98 8.55 7.73 2.16
CA GLY A 98 9.97 7.87 2.42
C GLY A 98 10.76 7.39 1.20
N GLY A 99 10.21 6.45 0.41
CA GLY A 99 10.76 6.10 -0.91
C GLY A 99 9.79 6.42 -2.03
N GLY A 100 10.35 6.74 -3.21
CA GLY A 100 9.58 6.99 -4.42
C GLY A 100 8.76 5.78 -4.87
N ILE A 101 8.03 5.95 -5.98
CA ILE A 101 7.09 4.99 -6.58
C ILE A 101 7.64 3.54 -6.64
N GLY A 102 8.96 3.37 -6.75
CA GLY A 102 9.69 2.09 -6.60
C GLY A 102 9.30 1.28 -5.36
N LEU A 103 9.39 1.84 -4.16
CA LEU A 103 9.27 1.03 -2.94
C LEU A 103 7.84 0.48 -2.72
N GLN A 104 6.80 1.23 -3.11
CA GLN A 104 5.41 0.81 -2.92
C GLN A 104 5.02 -0.32 -3.87
N VAL A 105 5.41 -0.21 -5.15
CA VAL A 105 5.17 -1.23 -6.17
C VAL A 105 5.88 -2.54 -5.82
N GLY A 106 7.16 -2.46 -5.44
CA GLY A 106 7.92 -3.66 -5.13
C GLY A 106 7.46 -4.34 -3.83
N SER A 107 7.06 -3.58 -2.81
CA SER A 107 6.59 -4.17 -1.56
C SER A 107 5.33 -5.01 -1.72
N LEU A 108 4.39 -4.59 -2.59
CA LEU A 108 3.19 -5.39 -2.84
C LEU A 108 3.54 -6.70 -3.52
N VAL A 109 4.31 -6.63 -4.60
CA VAL A 109 4.71 -7.80 -5.39
C VAL A 109 5.39 -8.83 -4.49
N LEU A 110 6.32 -8.37 -3.66
CA LEU A 110 7.07 -9.23 -2.75
C LEU A 110 6.19 -9.78 -1.62
N SER A 111 5.27 -8.99 -1.08
CA SER A 111 4.31 -9.43 -0.06
C SER A 111 3.35 -10.50 -0.60
N GLY A 112 2.71 -10.25 -1.75
CA GLY A 112 1.75 -11.18 -2.36
C GLY A 112 2.37 -12.52 -2.76
N LEU A 113 3.66 -12.51 -3.10
CA LEU A 113 4.41 -13.71 -3.47
C LEU A 113 5.18 -14.34 -2.31
N GLY A 114 5.25 -13.71 -1.14
CA GLY A 114 6.08 -14.16 -0.02
C GLY A 114 7.59 -14.05 -0.26
N LEU A 115 8.01 -13.19 -1.18
CA LEU A 115 9.38 -13.05 -1.68
C LEU A 115 10.20 -12.00 -0.92
N TYR A 116 10.00 -11.85 0.40
CA TYR A 116 10.72 -10.83 1.18
C TYR A 116 12.25 -11.00 1.18
N SER A 117 12.73 -12.23 1.00
CA SER A 117 14.14 -12.57 0.99
C SER A 117 14.92 -11.94 -0.16
N ILE A 118 14.26 -11.63 -1.29
CA ILE A 118 14.88 -11.02 -2.48
C ILE A 118 14.67 -9.50 -2.57
N ALA A 119 14.01 -8.91 -1.57
CA ALA A 119 13.48 -7.54 -1.64
C ALA A 119 14.54 -6.50 -2.02
N GLU A 120 15.71 -6.56 -1.40
CA GLU A 120 16.77 -5.60 -1.67
C GLU A 120 17.29 -5.65 -3.11
N TYR A 121 17.42 -6.85 -3.69
CA TYR A 121 17.83 -7.01 -5.08
C TYR A 121 16.76 -6.51 -6.04
N PHE A 122 15.50 -6.80 -5.74
CA PHE A 122 14.36 -6.34 -6.52
C PHE A 122 14.26 -4.81 -6.52
N TYR A 123 14.36 -4.17 -5.35
CA TYR A 123 14.26 -2.71 -5.26
C TYR A 123 15.37 -1.96 -6.00
N ARG A 124 16.59 -2.52 -6.07
CA ARG A 124 17.71 -1.89 -6.77
C ARG A 124 17.49 -1.74 -8.28
N GLY A 125 16.84 -2.71 -8.93
CA GLY A 125 16.59 -2.67 -10.37
C GLY A 125 15.21 -2.13 -10.77
N LEU A 126 14.38 -1.78 -9.78
CA LEU A 126 13.01 -1.35 -10.00
C LEU A 126 12.85 -0.01 -10.74
N PRO A 127 13.67 1.03 -10.49
CA PRO A 127 13.50 2.35 -11.14
C PRO A 127 13.40 2.29 -12.66
N GLU A 128 14.28 1.53 -13.33
CA GLU A 128 14.29 1.39 -14.80
C GLU A 128 13.00 0.78 -15.35
N CYS A 129 12.44 -0.20 -14.63
CA CYS A 129 11.19 -0.84 -15.00
C CYS A 129 10.02 0.15 -14.90
N LEU A 130 10.02 0.97 -13.84
CA LEU A 130 8.95 1.94 -13.62
C LEU A 130 8.95 3.07 -14.66
N LEU A 131 10.13 3.52 -15.10
CA LEU A 131 10.22 4.55 -16.15
C LEU A 131 9.57 4.08 -17.45
N THR A 132 9.88 2.85 -17.89
CA THR A 132 9.30 2.30 -19.13
C THR A 132 7.78 2.11 -19.03
N LEU A 133 7.28 1.67 -17.86
CA LEU A 133 5.85 1.55 -17.61
C LEU A 133 5.17 2.93 -17.55
N GLN A 134 5.80 3.90 -16.90
CA GLN A 134 5.33 5.27 -16.83
C GLN A 134 5.21 5.86 -18.23
N ASP A 135 6.21 5.70 -19.10
CA ASP A 135 6.17 6.16 -20.49
C ASP A 135 4.99 5.55 -21.27
N GLY A 136 4.73 4.26 -21.07
CA GLY A 136 3.55 3.61 -21.66
C GLY A 136 2.23 4.19 -21.16
N ILE A 137 2.12 4.40 -19.84
CA ILE A 137 0.92 5.00 -19.22
C ILE A 137 0.72 6.44 -19.67
N THR A 138 1.77 7.27 -19.69
CA THR A 138 1.70 8.69 -20.06
C THR A 138 1.31 8.84 -21.54
N THR A 139 1.83 7.96 -22.40
CA THR A 139 1.48 7.90 -23.83
C THR A 139 0.00 7.55 -24.00
N ALA A 140 -0.51 6.52 -23.32
CA ALA A 140 -1.92 6.15 -23.38
C ALA A 140 -2.84 7.21 -22.77
N TRP A 141 -2.43 7.81 -21.65
CA TRP A 141 -3.17 8.87 -20.96
C TRP A 141 -3.34 10.12 -21.84
N SER A 142 -2.35 10.43 -22.66
CA SER A 142 -2.35 11.58 -23.56
C SER A 142 -3.07 11.33 -24.88
N ALA A 143 -3.44 10.07 -25.19
CA ALA A 143 -4.11 9.70 -26.43
C ALA A 143 -5.50 10.36 -26.62
N GLU A 144 -6.11 10.86 -25.55
CA GLU A 144 -7.42 11.54 -25.56
C GLU A 144 -7.33 13.07 -25.54
N GLN A 145 -6.13 13.67 -25.42
CA GLN A 145 -5.98 15.14 -25.38
C GLN A 145 -6.47 15.85 -26.64
N GLU A 146 -6.52 15.17 -27.78
CA GLU A 146 -6.84 15.78 -29.06
C GLU A 146 -8.34 15.87 -29.39
N LYS A 147 -9.26 15.60 -28.45
CA LYS A 147 -10.71 15.63 -28.72
C LYS A 147 -11.39 17.01 -28.64
N PHE A 148 -10.66 18.11 -28.44
CA PHE A 148 -11.31 19.44 -28.40
C PHE A 148 -11.27 20.17 -29.75
N ALA A 149 -12.49 20.42 -30.25
CA ALA A 149 -12.93 21.29 -31.34
C ALA A 149 -13.08 20.67 -32.74
N GLY A 150 -14.20 19.95 -32.95
CA GLY A 150 -14.75 19.68 -34.28
C GLY A 150 -14.73 18.20 -34.69
N VAL A 151 -15.72 17.77 -35.47
CA VAL A 151 -15.68 16.50 -36.20
C VAL A 151 -14.54 16.62 -37.20
N ASP A 152 -13.45 15.88 -37.01
CA ASP A 152 -12.33 15.81 -37.97
C ASP A 152 -12.75 14.90 -39.15
N PRO A 153 -13.08 15.48 -40.34
CA PRO A 153 -13.57 14.70 -41.46
C PRO A 153 -12.47 13.88 -42.16
N THR A 154 -11.20 14.04 -41.76
CA THR A 154 -10.05 13.35 -42.36
C THR A 154 -9.74 12.00 -41.70
N GLY A 155 -10.26 11.74 -40.50
CA GLY A 155 -9.91 10.57 -39.69
C GLY A 155 -8.51 10.61 -39.06
N GLY A 156 -7.76 11.71 -39.22
CA GLY A 156 -6.39 11.83 -38.72
C GLY A 156 -6.26 11.77 -37.20
N SER A 157 -7.24 12.32 -36.47
CA SER A 157 -7.33 12.22 -35.00
C SER A 157 -7.50 10.78 -34.51
N MET A 158 -8.28 9.95 -35.20
CA MET A 158 -8.43 8.52 -34.89
C MET A 158 -7.14 7.75 -35.15
N ALA A 159 -6.47 8.02 -36.28
CA ALA A 159 -5.18 7.40 -36.59
C ALA A 159 -4.07 7.76 -35.59
N ARG A 160 -4.03 9.02 -35.11
CA ARG A 160 -3.09 9.44 -34.06
C ARG A 160 -3.40 8.78 -32.71
N ARG A 161 -4.68 8.66 -32.33
CA ARG A 161 -5.09 7.91 -31.13
C ARG A 161 -4.66 6.44 -31.24
N GLU A 162 -4.95 5.79 -32.36
CA GLU A 162 -4.59 4.38 -32.59
C GLU A 162 -3.07 4.18 -32.50
N TYR A 163 -2.29 5.04 -33.15
CA TYR A 163 -0.83 5.02 -33.06
C TYR A 163 -0.32 5.23 -31.62
N ALA A 164 -0.94 6.14 -30.86
CA ALA A 164 -0.59 6.38 -29.46
C ALA A 164 -0.92 5.17 -28.57
N ILE A 165 -2.09 4.54 -28.74
CA ILE A 165 -2.48 3.32 -28.02
C ILE A 165 -1.55 2.17 -28.38
N GLU A 166 -1.21 1.98 -29.65
CA GLU A 166 -0.31 0.91 -30.10
C GLU A 166 1.11 1.10 -29.53
N SER A 167 1.63 2.34 -29.58
CA SER A 167 2.93 2.71 -29.00
C SER A 167 2.94 2.51 -27.49
N ALA A 168 1.90 2.96 -26.79
CA ALA A 168 1.73 2.73 -25.36
C ALA A 168 1.68 1.24 -25.01
N SER A 169 0.95 0.43 -25.79
CA SER A 169 0.84 -1.02 -25.60
C SER A 169 2.20 -1.70 -25.70
N ARG A 170 3.06 -1.27 -26.65
CA ARG A 170 4.42 -1.80 -26.81
C ARG A 170 5.36 -1.39 -25.67
N LEU A 171 5.24 -0.15 -25.18
CA LEU A 171 5.99 0.35 -24.03
C LEU A 171 5.59 -0.37 -22.74
N LEU A 172 4.29 -0.51 -22.49
CA LEU A 172 3.75 -1.29 -21.37
C LEU A 172 4.23 -2.74 -21.40
N ALA A 173 4.15 -3.39 -22.56
CA ALA A 173 4.64 -4.77 -22.70
C ALA A 173 6.15 -4.89 -22.41
N ARG A 174 6.94 -3.90 -22.82
CA ARG A 174 8.38 -3.84 -22.53
C ARG A 174 8.65 -3.64 -21.03
N GLY A 175 7.94 -2.72 -20.40
CA GLY A 175 8.05 -2.48 -18.96
C GLY A 175 7.64 -3.71 -18.14
N GLN A 176 6.57 -4.39 -18.55
CA GLN A 176 6.12 -5.64 -17.93
C GLN A 176 7.18 -6.75 -18.05
N GLU A 177 7.78 -6.91 -19.23
CA GLU A 177 8.90 -7.84 -19.46
C GLU A 177 10.12 -7.52 -18.59
N GLN A 178 10.45 -6.24 -18.42
CA GLN A 178 11.55 -5.79 -17.53
C GLN A 178 11.26 -6.13 -16.06
N VAL A 179 10.02 -5.93 -15.58
CA VAL A 179 9.64 -6.32 -14.21
C VAL A 179 9.83 -7.82 -13.98
N VAL A 180 9.44 -8.65 -14.96
CA VAL A 180 9.65 -10.11 -14.85
C VAL A 180 11.13 -10.46 -14.88
N THR A 181 11.90 -9.83 -15.76
CA THR A 181 13.36 -10.01 -15.82
C THR A 181 13.99 -9.66 -14.47
N LEU A 182 13.63 -8.51 -13.91
CA LEU A 182 14.08 -8.05 -12.59
C LEU A 182 13.74 -9.05 -11.48
N LEU A 183 12.53 -9.60 -11.47
CA LEU A 183 12.12 -10.60 -10.50
C LEU A 183 13.01 -11.84 -10.56
N LEU A 184 13.24 -12.38 -11.76
CA LEU A 184 14.07 -13.55 -11.98
C LEU A 184 15.55 -13.28 -11.64
N THR A 185 16.07 -12.12 -12.04
CA THR A 185 17.43 -11.68 -11.67
C THR A 185 17.57 -11.52 -10.14
N ALA A 186 16.56 -10.98 -9.46
CA ALA A 186 16.58 -10.84 -8.00
C ALA A 186 16.59 -12.21 -7.29
N ILE A 187 15.86 -13.20 -7.82
CA ILE A 187 15.90 -14.60 -7.36
C ILE A 187 17.30 -15.18 -7.56
N VAL A 188 17.87 -15.10 -8.76
CA VAL A 188 19.22 -15.61 -9.06
C VAL A 188 20.27 -14.93 -8.17
N THR A 189 20.16 -13.62 -8.00
CA THR A 189 21.09 -12.85 -7.17
C THR A 189 20.99 -13.27 -5.70
N TYR A 190 19.78 -13.47 -5.18
CA TYR A 190 19.60 -13.99 -3.82
C TYR A 190 20.16 -15.42 -3.64
N LEU A 191 19.87 -16.32 -4.58
CA LEU A 191 20.33 -17.70 -4.52
C LEU A 191 21.86 -17.80 -4.61
N THR A 192 22.51 -16.89 -5.33
CA THR A 192 23.98 -16.85 -5.47
C THR A 192 24.64 -16.12 -4.31
N ARG A 193 24.14 -14.92 -3.95
CA ARG A 193 24.79 -13.97 -3.02
C ARG A 193 24.25 -14.01 -1.58
N GLY A 194 23.09 -14.59 -1.33
CA GLY A 194 22.45 -14.63 -0.01
C GLY A 194 21.69 -13.34 0.33
N GLN A 195 21.23 -13.18 1.57
CA GLN A 195 20.66 -11.90 2.01
C GLN A 195 21.78 -10.88 2.24
N ILE A 196 21.53 -9.62 1.92
CA ILE A 196 22.40 -8.52 2.35
C ILE A 196 21.99 -8.15 3.78
N LYS A 197 22.93 -8.15 4.74
CA LYS A 197 22.70 -7.70 6.13
C LYS A 197 23.72 -6.62 6.48
N SER A 198 23.27 -5.38 6.72
CA SER A 198 24.12 -4.25 7.17
C SER A 198 25.43 -4.06 6.39
N GLY A 199 25.39 -4.13 5.06
CA GLY A 199 26.57 -3.90 4.21
C GLY A 199 27.58 -5.06 4.17
N LEU A 200 27.29 -6.18 4.84
CA LEU A 200 27.98 -7.46 4.68
C LEU A 200 27.04 -8.42 3.95
N MET A 201 27.54 -9.16 2.94
CA MET A 201 26.82 -10.32 2.42
C MET A 201 26.59 -11.28 3.60
N GLY A 202 25.32 -11.51 3.96
CA GLY A 202 24.92 -12.38 5.06
C GLY A 202 25.52 -13.77 4.88
N GLY A 203 26.21 -14.24 5.91
CA GLY A 203 27.17 -15.33 5.83
C GLY A 203 26.64 -16.73 5.50
N VAL A 204 27.63 -17.58 5.16
CA VAL A 204 27.80 -19.06 5.25
C VAL A 204 26.71 -20.04 4.79
N ASP A 205 25.46 -19.63 4.55
CA ASP A 205 24.44 -20.59 4.09
C ASP A 205 24.69 -21.03 2.64
N ASN A 206 24.72 -22.35 2.42
CA ASN A 206 24.91 -22.91 1.09
C ASN A 206 23.70 -22.64 0.18
N LEU A 207 23.90 -22.75 -1.14
CA LEU A 207 22.85 -22.55 -2.15
C LEU A 207 21.57 -23.35 -1.85
N ALA A 208 21.72 -24.60 -1.40
CA ALA A 208 20.59 -25.49 -1.12
C ALA A 208 19.71 -24.98 0.04
N ALA A 209 20.32 -24.45 1.11
CA ALA A 209 19.57 -23.87 2.23
C ALA A 209 18.80 -22.61 1.79
N ARG A 210 19.41 -21.75 0.99
CA ARG A 210 18.77 -20.54 0.43
C ARG A 210 17.64 -20.89 -0.53
N SER A 211 17.84 -21.90 -1.37
CA SER A 211 16.84 -22.45 -2.26
C SER A 211 15.62 -22.98 -1.50
N ALA A 212 15.85 -23.86 -0.52
CA ALA A 212 14.78 -24.44 0.29
C ALA A 212 13.96 -23.37 1.02
N LYS A 213 14.65 -22.37 1.58
CA LYS A 213 14.00 -21.23 2.24
C LYS A 213 13.18 -20.39 1.26
N LEU A 214 13.74 -20.05 0.10
CA LEU A 214 13.02 -19.26 -0.90
C LEU A 214 11.77 -20.00 -1.38
N GLN A 215 11.89 -21.30 -1.67
CA GLN A 215 10.76 -22.12 -2.10
C GLN A 215 9.67 -22.26 -1.01
N SER A 216 10.06 -22.34 0.27
CA SER A 216 9.08 -22.38 1.37
C SER A 216 8.36 -21.06 1.59
N ASP A 217 9.06 -19.94 1.35
CA ASP A 217 8.54 -18.60 1.58
C ASP A 217 7.61 -18.16 0.41
N ILE A 218 7.74 -18.76 -0.79
CA ILE A 218 6.87 -18.45 -1.94
C ILE A 218 5.40 -18.86 -1.70
N SER A 219 4.50 -17.88 -1.71
CA SER A 219 3.06 -18.08 -1.54
C SER A 219 2.39 -18.77 -2.74
N ASN A 220 2.91 -18.60 -3.96
CA ASN A 220 2.35 -19.18 -5.18
C ASN A 220 2.96 -20.56 -5.48
N ARG A 221 2.17 -21.63 -5.31
CA ARG A 221 2.63 -23.02 -5.52
C ARG A 221 3.18 -23.29 -6.91
N ARG A 222 2.54 -22.77 -7.97
CA ARG A 222 3.02 -22.98 -9.35
C ARG A 222 4.40 -22.35 -9.57
N LEU A 223 4.63 -21.16 -9.01
CA LEU A 223 5.93 -20.49 -9.06
C LEU A 223 6.99 -21.26 -8.25
N ALA A 224 6.65 -21.72 -7.05
CA ALA A 224 7.55 -22.51 -6.20
C ALA A 224 7.94 -23.84 -6.88
N ASP A 225 6.97 -24.58 -7.41
CA ASP A 225 7.18 -25.87 -8.09
C ASP A 225 8.01 -25.69 -9.38
N TRP A 226 7.74 -24.62 -10.13
CA TRP A 226 8.52 -24.27 -11.31
C TRP A 226 9.95 -23.91 -10.95
N LEU A 227 10.16 -23.12 -9.91
CA LEU A 227 11.48 -22.71 -9.45
C LEU A 227 12.29 -23.93 -9.01
N ALA A 228 11.68 -24.86 -8.26
CA ALA A 228 12.33 -26.10 -7.84
C ALA A 228 12.81 -26.95 -9.02
N LYS A 229 12.04 -27.00 -10.12
CA LYS A 229 12.39 -27.76 -11.33
C LYS A 229 13.44 -27.04 -12.20
N ASN A 230 13.39 -25.72 -12.25
CA ASN A 230 14.18 -24.92 -13.20
C ASN A 230 15.37 -24.19 -12.57
N GLU A 231 15.59 -24.30 -11.26
CA GLU A 231 16.66 -23.57 -10.53
C GLU A 231 18.02 -23.68 -11.21
N LYS A 232 18.44 -24.89 -11.59
CA LYS A 232 19.75 -25.09 -12.24
C LYS A 232 19.85 -24.36 -13.57
N LYS A 233 18.80 -24.42 -14.40
CA LYS A 233 18.76 -23.72 -15.69
C LYS A 233 18.72 -22.21 -15.47
N LEU A 234 17.91 -21.75 -14.52
CA LEU A 234 17.75 -20.35 -14.17
C LEU A 234 19.06 -19.73 -13.67
N LEU A 235 19.79 -20.43 -12.79
CA LEU A 235 21.10 -20.01 -12.27
C LEU A 235 22.19 -19.98 -13.34
N ALA A 236 22.08 -20.80 -14.39
CA ALA A 236 23.03 -20.84 -15.49
C ALA A 236 22.68 -19.86 -16.63
N HIS A 237 21.47 -19.29 -16.62
CA HIS A 237 20.98 -18.48 -17.72
C HIS A 237 21.69 -17.11 -17.76
N PRO A 238 22.25 -16.70 -18.93
CA PRO A 238 23.10 -15.51 -19.02
C PRO A 238 22.34 -14.20 -18.74
N GLU A 239 21.06 -14.12 -19.11
CA GLU A 239 20.27 -12.88 -18.93
C GLU A 239 19.94 -12.56 -17.46
N PHE A 240 20.05 -13.53 -16.55
CA PHE A 240 19.74 -13.34 -15.12
C PHE A 240 20.99 -13.32 -14.23
N GLN A 241 22.18 -13.37 -14.84
CA GLN A 241 23.41 -13.22 -14.08
C GLN A 241 23.44 -11.81 -13.48
N PRO A 242 23.87 -11.67 -12.20
CA PRO A 242 23.98 -10.36 -11.59
C PRO A 242 24.99 -9.51 -12.38
N VAL A 243 24.52 -8.48 -13.08
CA VAL A 243 25.40 -7.47 -13.67
C VAL A 243 25.93 -6.63 -12.51
N ASP A 244 27.25 -6.58 -12.32
CA ASP A 244 27.81 -5.64 -11.34
C ASP A 244 27.35 -4.22 -11.72
N PRO A 245 26.82 -3.43 -10.77
CA PRO A 245 26.25 -2.14 -11.11
C PRO A 245 27.34 -1.23 -11.71
N PRO A 246 27.00 -0.35 -12.67
CA PRO A 246 27.89 0.74 -13.05
C PRO A 246 28.25 1.52 -11.78
N ARG A 247 29.54 1.77 -11.55
CA ARG A 247 29.98 2.76 -10.57
C ARG A 247 29.53 4.14 -11.06
N PHE A 248 28.33 4.57 -10.68
CA PHE A 248 27.92 5.95 -10.85
C PHE A 248 28.72 6.81 -9.87
N ASN A 249 29.87 7.31 -10.31
CA ASN A 249 30.55 8.42 -9.65
C ASN A 249 29.70 9.67 -9.87
N PHE A 250 28.83 9.99 -8.91
CA PHE A 250 28.41 11.37 -8.74
C PHE A 250 29.66 12.18 -8.39
N LYS A 251 30.15 12.98 -9.32
CA LYS A 251 31.04 14.09 -8.97
C LYS A 251 30.23 15.02 -8.07
N GLN A 252 30.42 14.88 -6.76
CA GLN A 252 30.21 15.98 -5.83
C GLN A 252 31.10 17.12 -6.32
N THR A 253 30.49 18.21 -6.77
CA THR A 253 31.18 19.49 -6.87
C THR A 253 31.53 19.92 -5.46
N ASP A 254 32.83 19.90 -5.18
CA ASP A 254 33.45 20.37 -3.95
C ASP A 254 33.15 21.85 -3.72
N GLU A 255 32.22 22.16 -2.82
CA GLU A 255 32.26 23.42 -2.07
C GLU A 255 32.02 23.14 -0.58
N GLY A 256 33.13 23.02 0.14
CA GLY A 256 33.24 23.38 1.55
C GLY A 256 32.56 22.50 2.59
N ALA A 257 32.82 21.19 2.60
CA ALA A 257 32.53 20.36 3.77
C ALA A 257 33.84 19.98 4.48
N GLU A 258 34.09 20.58 5.65
CA GLU A 258 35.01 20.01 6.63
C GLU A 258 34.66 18.54 6.86
N THR A 259 35.66 17.68 6.76
CA THR A 259 35.58 16.25 7.04
C THR A 259 34.84 15.97 8.35
N PRO A 260 33.70 15.24 8.35
CA PRO A 260 33.21 14.64 9.57
C PRO A 260 34.17 13.52 9.92
N ARG A 261 34.92 13.73 11.00
CA ARG A 261 35.68 12.70 11.71
C ARG A 261 34.85 11.43 11.80
N SER A 262 35.49 10.31 11.50
CA SER A 262 35.04 8.94 11.75
C SER A 262 34.09 8.86 12.95
N GLN A 263 32.78 8.79 12.69
CA GLN A 263 31.82 8.55 13.75
C GLN A 263 31.98 7.10 14.23
N PRO A 264 32.09 6.88 15.55
CA PRO A 264 32.10 5.54 16.11
C PRO A 264 30.77 4.85 15.76
N LYS A 265 30.82 3.53 15.51
CA LYS A 265 29.63 2.69 15.26
C LYS A 265 28.63 2.86 16.41
N ALA A 266 27.72 3.82 16.30
CA ALA A 266 26.63 4.00 17.23
C ALA A 266 25.73 2.76 17.14
N LYS A 267 25.43 2.18 18.30
CA LYS A 267 24.56 1.01 18.43
C LYS A 267 23.17 1.43 17.92
N ARG A 268 22.74 0.91 16.77
CA ARG A 268 21.41 1.19 16.20
C ARG A 268 20.34 0.86 17.25
N LEU A 269 19.47 1.81 17.56
CA LEU A 269 18.46 1.61 18.58
C LEU A 269 17.46 0.54 18.13
N GLU A 270 17.11 -0.38 19.03
CA GLU A 270 16.01 -1.32 18.79
C GLU A 270 14.64 -0.64 18.99
N ARG A 271 14.60 0.36 19.87
CA ARG A 271 13.40 1.14 20.22
C ARG A 271 13.81 2.58 20.51
N LEU A 272 12.98 3.53 20.10
CA LEU A 272 13.18 4.96 20.38
C LEU A 272 13.00 5.26 21.87
N GLU A 273 13.52 6.42 22.27
CA GLU A 273 13.19 6.99 23.58
C GLU A 273 11.68 7.21 23.72
N GLU A 274 11.20 7.18 24.96
CA GLU A 274 9.76 7.32 25.21
C GLU A 274 9.29 8.72 24.81
N LEU A 275 8.33 8.77 23.90
CA LEU A 275 7.67 10.00 23.48
C LEU A 275 6.38 10.18 24.28
N GLU A 276 6.37 11.25 25.06
CA GLU A 276 5.16 11.73 25.71
C GLU A 276 4.39 12.66 24.76
N ILE A 277 3.11 12.37 24.58
CA ILE A 277 2.21 13.19 23.77
C ILE A 277 1.03 13.66 24.61
N LYS A 278 0.33 14.70 24.14
CA LYS A 278 -0.85 15.26 24.81
C LYS A 278 -1.85 14.15 25.21
N ASP A 279 -2.29 14.17 26.47
CA ASP A 279 -3.24 13.20 27.02
C ASP A 279 -4.58 13.18 26.30
N PHE A 280 -5.15 11.99 26.10
CA PHE A 280 -6.47 11.78 25.54
C PHE A 280 -7.56 12.12 26.57
N ASN A 281 -8.47 13.03 26.19
CA ASN A 281 -9.54 13.48 27.05
C ASN A 281 -10.88 12.79 26.69
N PRO A 282 -11.32 11.77 27.45
CA PRO A 282 -12.61 11.15 27.20
C PRO A 282 -13.80 12.06 27.55
N TYR A 283 -13.57 13.13 28.33
CA TYR A 283 -14.61 14.04 28.82
C TYR A 283 -15.01 15.14 27.82
N ASP A 284 -14.27 15.28 26.71
CA ASP A 284 -14.65 16.19 25.61
C ASP A 284 -15.92 15.70 24.88
N ASN A 285 -16.34 14.46 25.10
CA ASN A 285 -17.59 13.93 24.56
C ASN A 285 -18.79 14.46 25.38
N PRO A 286 -19.64 15.36 24.83
CA PRO A 286 -20.77 15.93 25.58
C PRO A 286 -21.76 14.85 26.05
N ARG A 287 -21.89 13.76 25.30
CA ARG A 287 -22.76 12.63 25.65
C ARG A 287 -22.31 11.90 26.92
N LEU A 288 -21.05 12.02 27.31
CA LEU A 288 -20.56 11.42 28.55
C LEU A 288 -21.24 12.01 29.80
N LYS A 289 -21.67 13.28 29.72
CA LYS A 289 -22.36 13.98 30.81
C LYS A 289 -23.79 13.47 31.01
N GLU A 290 -24.43 13.03 29.92
CA GLU A 290 -25.79 12.50 29.89
C GLU A 290 -25.87 11.02 30.30
N MET A 291 -24.77 10.28 30.24
CA MET A 291 -24.70 8.88 30.62
C MET A 291 -24.91 8.66 32.12
N SER A 292 -25.61 7.57 32.47
CA SER A 292 -25.64 7.06 33.84
C SER A 292 -24.23 6.70 34.35
N LEU A 293 -24.06 6.56 35.67
CA LEU A 293 -22.77 6.19 36.26
C LEU A 293 -22.21 4.87 35.69
N VAL A 294 -23.09 3.89 35.46
CA VAL A 294 -22.71 2.57 34.91
C VAL A 294 -22.26 2.69 33.45
N GLU A 295 -23.01 3.44 32.64
CA GLU A 295 -22.66 3.67 31.23
C GLU A 295 -21.36 4.46 31.10
N ARG A 296 -21.18 5.48 31.93
CA ARG A 296 -19.95 6.27 32.00
C ARG A 296 -18.75 5.41 32.36
N GLN A 297 -18.88 4.55 33.38
CA GLN A 297 -17.80 3.64 33.77
C GLN A 297 -17.45 2.65 32.64
N LYS A 298 -18.45 2.11 31.95
CA LYS A 298 -18.27 1.23 30.79
C LYS A 298 -17.59 1.96 29.63
N TYR A 299 -17.99 3.20 29.35
CA TYR A 299 -17.38 4.03 28.33
C TYR A 299 -15.90 4.28 28.62
N LEU A 300 -15.57 4.74 29.83
CA LEU A 300 -14.19 5.03 30.23
C LEU A 300 -13.31 3.78 30.17
N LYS A 301 -13.80 2.63 30.67
CA LYS A 301 -13.08 1.34 30.55
C LYS A 301 -12.81 0.96 29.10
N THR A 302 -13.82 1.13 28.23
CA THR A 302 -13.69 0.82 26.79
C THR A 302 -12.74 1.79 26.09
N TYR A 303 -12.76 3.06 26.48
CA TYR A 303 -11.86 4.10 26.00
C TYR A 303 -10.41 3.76 26.30
N SER A 304 -10.10 3.46 27.57
CA SER A 304 -8.75 3.05 27.98
C SER A 304 -8.28 1.79 27.26
N ALA A 305 -9.16 0.80 27.07
CA ALA A 305 -8.81 -0.44 26.37
C ALA A 305 -8.51 -0.21 24.88
N GLN A 306 -9.33 0.58 24.18
CA GLN A 306 -9.08 0.92 22.78
C GLN A 306 -7.82 1.78 22.63
N LEU A 307 -7.61 2.75 23.53
CA LEU A 307 -6.41 3.59 23.49
C LEU A 307 -5.14 2.78 23.75
N ARG A 308 -5.19 1.79 24.66
CA ARG A 308 -4.06 0.89 24.88
C ARG A 308 -3.73 0.06 23.64
N ALA A 309 -4.75 -0.45 22.94
CA ALA A 309 -4.53 -1.18 21.70
C ALA A 309 -3.90 -0.30 20.59
N GLN A 310 -4.27 0.99 20.54
CA GLN A 310 -3.60 1.98 19.67
C GLN A 310 -2.12 2.12 20.03
N GLN A 311 -1.82 2.29 21.33
CA GLN A 311 -0.45 2.43 21.82
C GLN A 311 0.39 1.19 21.46
N ASP A 312 -0.13 0.01 21.74
CA ASP A 312 0.57 -1.25 21.50
C ASP A 312 0.84 -1.44 20.00
N ALA A 313 -0.12 -1.09 19.14
CA ALA A 313 0.04 -1.17 17.69
C ALA A 313 1.07 -0.17 17.15
N ILE A 314 1.03 1.10 17.59
CA ILE A 314 2.03 2.13 17.22
C ILE A 314 3.43 1.69 17.70
N ASN A 315 3.55 1.20 18.92
CA ASN A 315 4.83 0.76 19.50
C ASN A 315 5.39 -0.52 18.88
N ASN A 316 4.60 -1.22 18.06
CA ASN A 316 5.02 -2.33 17.24
C ASN A 316 5.41 -1.91 15.81
N MET A 317 5.28 -0.63 15.45
CA MET A 317 5.79 -0.08 14.19
C MET A 317 7.21 0.43 14.36
N THR A 318 8.01 0.32 13.31
CA THR A 318 9.27 1.08 13.17
C THR A 318 8.99 2.53 12.81
N ALA A 319 9.96 3.42 13.00
CA ALA A 319 9.85 4.81 12.56
C ALA A 319 9.58 4.90 11.04
N GLU A 320 10.23 4.06 10.22
CA GLU A 320 9.98 3.94 8.78
C GLU A 320 8.53 3.53 8.45
N GLU A 321 8.02 2.48 9.10
CA GLU A 321 6.65 2.00 8.93
C GLU A 321 5.60 3.02 9.39
N PHE A 322 5.89 3.81 10.43
CA PHE A 322 4.96 4.84 10.90
C PHE A 322 4.96 6.05 9.98
N LYS A 323 6.14 6.57 9.61
CA LYS A 323 6.31 7.69 8.67
C LYS A 323 5.54 7.43 7.40
N SER A 324 5.67 6.20 6.91
CA SER A 324 4.91 5.72 5.80
C SER A 324 3.42 5.95 5.86
N ALA A 325 2.82 5.43 6.91
CA ALA A 325 1.40 5.33 7.03
C ALA A 325 0.83 6.73 7.16
N ARG A 326 1.55 7.58 7.91
CA ARG A 326 1.27 9.00 8.07
C ARG A 326 1.31 9.76 6.77
N ASP A 327 2.38 9.63 6.00
CA ASP A 327 2.49 10.36 4.74
C ASP A 327 1.54 9.79 3.67
N SER A 328 1.24 8.48 3.68
CA SER A 328 0.19 7.90 2.83
C SER A 328 -1.18 8.47 3.18
N TYR A 329 -1.50 8.59 4.47
CA TYR A 329 -2.75 9.19 4.92
C TYR A 329 -2.83 10.69 4.57
N LYS A 330 -1.73 11.46 4.75
CA LYS A 330 -1.67 12.89 4.40
C LYS A 330 -1.90 13.10 2.90
N ASN A 331 -1.30 12.26 2.06
CA ASN A 331 -1.32 12.43 0.61
C ASN A 331 -2.57 11.85 -0.06
N LEU A 332 -3.08 10.72 0.44
CA LEU A 332 -4.14 9.96 -0.21
C LEU A 332 -5.45 9.93 0.57
N GLY A 333 -5.46 10.44 1.81
CA GLY A 333 -6.57 10.27 2.73
C GLY A 333 -6.70 8.83 3.24
N ARG A 334 -7.92 8.44 3.60
CA ARG A 334 -8.21 7.09 4.11
C ARG A 334 -7.92 6.04 3.03
N ASN A 335 -7.36 4.92 3.43
CA ASN A 335 -7.06 3.82 2.53
C ASN A 335 -8.34 3.29 1.82
N PRO A 336 -8.40 3.27 0.48
CA PRO A 336 -9.61 2.88 -0.25
C PRO A 336 -10.00 1.40 -0.07
N ALA A 337 -9.05 0.53 0.26
CA ALA A 337 -9.34 -0.88 0.54
C ALA A 337 -10.02 -1.06 1.91
N ALA A 338 -9.78 -0.15 2.86
CA ALA A 338 -10.29 -0.27 4.23
C ALA A 338 -11.83 -0.30 4.26
N ASP A 339 -12.49 0.48 3.41
CA ASP A 339 -13.96 0.53 3.36
C ASP A 339 -14.58 -0.82 3.00
N ALA A 340 -14.00 -1.52 2.02
CA ALA A 340 -14.45 -2.84 1.63
C ALA A 340 -14.26 -3.85 2.77
N MET A 341 -13.13 -3.78 3.47
CA MET A 341 -12.81 -4.69 4.59
C MET A 341 -13.69 -4.42 5.82
N GLN A 342 -13.95 -3.15 6.14
CA GLN A 342 -14.90 -2.76 7.20
C GLN A 342 -16.32 -3.26 6.90
N ARG A 343 -16.78 -3.15 5.65
CA ARG A 343 -18.08 -3.69 5.23
C ARG A 343 -18.13 -5.21 5.37
N ARG A 344 -17.05 -5.92 5.02
CA ARG A 344 -16.96 -7.38 5.18
C ARG A 344 -17.03 -7.79 6.65
N MET A 345 -16.19 -7.22 7.51
CA MET A 345 -16.21 -7.50 8.95
C MET A 345 -17.57 -7.17 9.58
N GLY A 346 -18.16 -6.03 9.23
CA GLY A 346 -19.48 -5.65 9.74
C GLY A 346 -20.59 -6.62 9.31
N LYS A 347 -20.55 -7.15 8.07
CA LYS A 347 -21.49 -8.17 7.60
C LYS A 347 -21.27 -9.51 8.30
N GLN A 348 -20.01 -9.89 8.55
CA GLN A 348 -19.69 -11.12 9.27
C GLN A 348 -20.21 -11.06 10.71
N MET A 349 -19.93 -9.98 11.43
CA MET A 349 -20.44 -9.78 12.79
C MET A 349 -21.97 -9.84 12.83
N GLU A 350 -22.65 -9.14 11.91
CA GLU A 350 -24.12 -9.12 11.85
C GLU A 350 -24.69 -10.54 11.71
N ARG A 351 -24.07 -11.38 10.87
CA ARG A 351 -24.45 -12.78 10.69
C ARG A 351 -24.24 -13.59 11.97
N GLU A 352 -23.04 -13.52 12.55
CA GLU A 352 -22.70 -14.27 13.76
C GLU A 352 -23.58 -13.88 14.96
N VAL A 353 -23.89 -12.60 15.11
CA VAL A 353 -24.80 -12.10 16.15
C VAL A 353 -26.23 -12.56 15.89
N ALA A 354 -26.72 -12.47 14.65
CA ALA A 354 -28.04 -12.96 14.31
C ALA A 354 -28.17 -14.47 14.59
N GLU A 355 -27.19 -15.28 14.21
CA GLU A 355 -27.20 -16.73 14.49
C GLU A 355 -27.24 -17.04 15.99
N LYS A 356 -26.46 -16.31 16.81
CA LYS A 356 -26.46 -16.49 18.27
C LYS A 356 -27.80 -16.09 18.88
N ILE A 357 -28.38 -14.97 18.45
CA ILE A 357 -29.68 -14.50 18.94
C ILE A 357 -30.79 -15.48 18.52
N GLN A 358 -30.80 -15.93 17.26
CA GLN A 358 -31.77 -16.89 16.75
C GLN A 358 -31.73 -18.18 17.57
N LYS A 359 -30.55 -18.76 17.81
CA LYS A 359 -30.39 -19.97 18.63
C LYS A 359 -30.95 -19.77 20.04
N SER A 360 -30.72 -18.60 20.64
CA SER A 360 -31.25 -18.25 21.96
C SER A 360 -32.78 -18.13 21.98
N LEU A 361 -33.39 -17.53 20.95
CA LEU A 361 -34.84 -17.38 20.83
C LEU A 361 -35.54 -18.72 20.61
N VAL A 362 -35.01 -19.56 19.71
CA VAL A 362 -35.55 -20.91 19.47
C VAL A 362 -35.48 -21.75 20.75
N LYS A 363 -34.38 -21.67 21.50
CA LYS A 363 -34.25 -22.34 22.81
C LYS A 363 -35.30 -21.87 23.84
N LYS A 364 -35.82 -20.65 23.69
CA LYS A 364 -36.88 -20.07 24.54
C LYS A 364 -38.29 -20.36 24.00
N GLY A 365 -38.42 -21.19 22.97
CA GLY A 365 -39.72 -21.59 22.40
C GLY A 365 -40.30 -20.60 21.37
N VAL A 366 -39.53 -19.63 20.89
CA VAL A 366 -39.96 -18.75 19.80
C VAL A 366 -39.97 -19.53 18.49
N ASP A 367 -41.02 -19.34 17.68
CA ASP A 367 -41.11 -19.92 16.34
C ASP A 367 -39.86 -19.59 15.49
N VAL A 368 -39.43 -20.53 14.65
CA VAL A 368 -38.17 -20.40 13.89
C VAL A 368 -38.20 -19.20 12.94
N ARG A 369 -39.32 -18.94 12.27
CA ARG A 369 -39.42 -17.81 11.32
C ARG A 369 -39.38 -16.49 12.08
N GLU A 370 -40.11 -16.42 13.19
CA GLU A 370 -40.11 -15.24 14.06
C GLU A 370 -38.73 -14.99 14.68
N ALA A 371 -38.05 -16.04 15.13
CA ALA A 371 -36.69 -15.96 15.68
C ALA A 371 -35.69 -15.41 14.66
N ILE A 372 -35.80 -15.76 13.37
CA ILE A 372 -34.95 -15.22 12.30
C ILE A 372 -35.19 -13.71 12.11
N ILE A 373 -36.45 -13.27 12.12
CA ILE A 373 -36.81 -11.86 11.93
C ILE A 373 -36.28 -11.03 13.11
N GLN A 374 -36.57 -11.45 14.35
CA GLN A 374 -36.10 -10.77 15.55
C GLN A 374 -34.58 -10.76 15.65
N ALA A 375 -33.92 -11.86 15.31
CA ALA A 375 -32.47 -11.95 15.33
C ALA A 375 -31.80 -10.99 14.34
N LYS A 376 -32.30 -10.91 13.10
CA LYS A 376 -31.79 -9.96 12.09
C LYS A 376 -32.01 -8.51 12.53
N ALA A 377 -33.17 -8.19 13.09
CA ALA A 377 -33.46 -6.83 13.58
C ALA A 377 -32.51 -6.43 14.71
N ARG A 378 -32.36 -7.28 15.73
CA ARG A 378 -31.44 -7.03 16.87
C ARG A 378 -29.98 -6.99 16.45
N ALA A 379 -29.57 -7.85 15.52
CA ALA A 379 -28.20 -7.82 15.01
C ALA A 379 -27.87 -6.50 14.30
N LYS A 380 -28.81 -5.94 13.53
CA LYS A 380 -28.66 -4.62 12.91
C LYS A 380 -28.57 -3.49 13.94
N GLU A 381 -29.41 -3.55 14.98
CA GLU A 381 -29.36 -2.61 16.10
C GLU A 381 -28.00 -2.66 16.80
N ILE A 382 -27.51 -3.85 17.17
CA ILE A 382 -26.19 -4.02 17.79
C ILE A 382 -25.08 -3.51 16.86
N LYS A 383 -25.13 -3.84 15.57
CA LYS A 383 -24.16 -3.38 14.57
C LYS A 383 -24.08 -1.86 14.49
N SER A 384 -25.19 -1.13 14.69
CA SER A 384 -25.18 0.33 14.69
C SER A 384 -24.37 0.95 15.85
N THR A 385 -24.14 0.19 16.92
CA THR A 385 -23.41 0.65 18.12
C THR A 385 -21.91 0.36 18.09
N VAL A 386 -21.44 -0.34 17.05
CA VAL A 386 -20.03 -0.73 16.91
C VAL A 386 -19.44 -0.33 15.57
N ALA A 387 -18.14 -0.13 15.55
CA ALA A 387 -17.32 0.13 14.37
C ALA A 387 -16.29 -0.99 14.21
N ALA A 388 -15.91 -1.26 12.97
CA ALA A 388 -14.72 -2.04 12.67
C ALA A 388 -13.49 -1.17 12.94
N LEU A 389 -12.68 -1.56 13.92
CA LEU A 389 -11.58 -0.80 14.48
C LEU A 389 -10.27 -1.08 13.74
N HIS A 390 -9.50 -0.04 13.48
CA HIS A 390 -8.13 -0.11 12.99
C HIS A 390 -7.18 0.13 14.17
N GLU A 391 -6.19 -0.74 14.32
CA GLU A 391 -5.17 -0.67 15.37
C GLU A 391 -3.79 -0.80 14.67
N PRO A 392 -3.06 0.32 14.45
CA PRO A 392 -3.42 1.68 14.85
C PRO A 392 -4.48 2.31 13.93
N ASP A 393 -5.04 3.44 14.37
CA ASP A 393 -5.99 4.23 13.60
C ASP A 393 -5.36 4.62 12.26
N MET A 394 -6.17 4.64 11.19
CA MET A 394 -5.72 5.01 9.84
C MET A 394 -4.94 6.32 9.82
N VAL A 395 -5.36 7.32 10.59
CA VAL A 395 -4.65 8.61 10.66
C VAL A 395 -3.36 8.52 11.48
N ALA A 396 -3.22 7.54 12.37
CA ALA A 396 -2.13 7.43 13.34
C ALA A 396 -1.25 6.19 13.13
N GLY A 397 -1.07 5.75 11.88
CA GLY A 397 -0.18 4.64 11.54
C GLY A 397 -0.86 3.46 10.83
N GLY A 398 -2.19 3.41 10.81
CA GLY A 398 -2.94 2.25 10.32
C GLY A 398 -3.02 2.09 8.80
N TRP A 399 -2.55 3.07 8.02
CA TRP A 399 -2.78 3.10 6.57
C TRP A 399 -2.25 1.85 5.83
N LEU A 400 -1.17 1.26 6.35
CA LEU A 400 -0.54 0.05 5.82
C LEU A 400 -1.27 -1.26 6.16
N SER A 401 -2.26 -1.20 7.04
CA SER A 401 -3.03 -2.36 7.48
C SER A 401 -4.52 -2.05 7.25
N PRO A 402 -5.02 -2.23 6.01
CA PRO A 402 -6.38 -1.83 5.65
C PRO A 402 -7.43 -2.67 6.37
N ASP A 403 -7.06 -3.87 6.80
CA ASP A 403 -7.90 -4.82 7.49
C ASP A 403 -8.17 -4.34 8.91
N PRO A 404 -9.45 -4.16 9.30
CA PRO A 404 -9.78 -3.93 10.69
C PRO A 404 -9.43 -5.15 11.54
N VAL A 405 -9.03 -4.93 12.79
CA VAL A 405 -8.60 -6.02 13.69
C VAL A 405 -9.80 -6.66 14.39
N ARG A 406 -10.82 -5.85 14.71
CA ARG A 406 -12.02 -6.31 15.46
C ARG A 406 -13.16 -5.29 15.39
N MET A 407 -14.36 -5.72 15.78
CA MET A 407 -15.47 -4.81 16.07
C MET A 407 -15.35 -4.24 17.50
N GLY A 408 -15.70 -2.99 17.70
CA GLY A 408 -15.77 -2.37 19.03
C GLY A 408 -16.63 -1.10 19.07
N SER A 409 -16.78 -0.48 20.24
CA SER A 409 -17.68 0.67 20.43
C SER A 409 -17.42 1.79 19.41
N SER A 410 -18.45 2.16 18.63
CA SER A 410 -18.34 3.21 17.61
C SER A 410 -18.16 4.60 18.24
N SER A 411 -18.83 4.87 19.35
CA SER A 411 -18.75 6.16 20.05
C SER A 411 -17.35 6.42 20.62
N VAL A 412 -16.73 5.38 21.18
CA VAL A 412 -15.35 5.45 21.68
C VAL A 412 -14.38 5.62 20.52
N ASN A 413 -14.53 4.83 19.45
CA ASN A 413 -13.67 4.90 18.28
C ASN A 413 -13.69 6.30 17.65
N SER A 414 -14.86 6.90 17.47
CA SER A 414 -14.97 8.26 16.93
C SER A 414 -14.36 9.32 17.86
N SER A 415 -14.46 9.14 19.18
CA SER A 415 -13.87 10.05 20.16
C SER A 415 -12.34 9.99 20.16
N ILE A 416 -11.74 8.80 20.11
CA ILE A 416 -10.29 8.64 19.95
C ILE A 416 -9.85 9.17 18.59
N GLY A 417 -10.49 8.72 17.51
CA GLY A 417 -10.21 9.08 16.13
C GLY A 417 -10.21 10.59 15.88
N GLY A 418 -11.25 11.28 16.35
CA GLY A 418 -11.38 12.73 16.22
C GLY A 418 -10.36 13.54 17.02
N SER A 419 -9.70 12.93 18.01
CA SER A 419 -8.73 13.62 18.86
C SER A 419 -7.31 13.59 18.31
N TRP A 420 -6.98 12.70 17.37
CA TRP A 420 -5.61 12.51 16.87
C TRP A 420 -4.96 13.78 16.34
N SER A 421 -5.69 14.66 15.66
CA SER A 421 -5.16 15.87 14.99
C SER A 421 -4.20 16.69 15.85
N SER A 422 -4.50 16.86 17.14
CA SER A 422 -3.68 17.63 18.10
C SER A 422 -2.41 16.93 18.59
N ARG A 423 -2.18 15.66 18.21
CA ARG A 423 -1.09 14.78 18.69
C ARG A 423 -0.15 14.33 17.58
N LEU A 424 -0.64 14.30 16.34
CA LEU A 424 0.11 13.75 15.21
C LEU A 424 1.40 14.50 14.91
N LYS A 425 1.44 15.82 15.14
CA LYS A 425 2.66 16.60 14.87
C LYS A 425 3.84 16.12 15.71
N ALA A 426 3.64 15.90 17.01
CA ALA A 426 4.70 15.42 17.90
C ALA A 426 5.21 14.03 17.51
N LEU A 427 4.30 13.15 17.07
CA LEU A 427 4.65 11.82 16.54
C LEU A 427 5.46 11.92 15.24
N ASP A 428 4.98 12.75 14.30
CA ASP A 428 5.64 12.96 13.02
C ASP A 428 7.05 13.56 13.22
N ASP A 429 7.21 14.57 14.08
CA ASP A 429 8.50 15.22 14.37
C ASP A 429 9.51 14.25 15.02
N ALA A 430 9.06 13.41 15.96
CA ALA A 430 9.91 12.43 16.63
C ALA A 430 10.38 11.33 15.66
N VAL A 431 9.50 10.90 14.76
CA VAL A 431 9.81 9.94 13.70
C VAL A 431 10.78 10.54 12.70
N ASP A 432 10.57 11.78 12.26
CA ASP A 432 11.49 12.46 11.33
C ASP A 432 12.89 12.63 11.94
N SER A 433 12.97 12.94 13.25
CA SER A 433 14.25 13.00 13.97
C SER A 433 14.94 11.63 14.01
N ALA A 434 14.20 10.57 14.34
CA ALA A 434 14.73 9.21 14.32
C ALA A 434 15.23 8.77 12.92
N MET A 435 14.57 9.22 11.85
CA MET A 435 15.02 8.99 10.47
C MET A 435 16.35 9.68 10.18
N LEU A 436 16.50 10.95 10.60
CA LEU A 436 17.75 11.72 10.45
C LEU A 436 18.91 11.11 11.22
N ASP A 437 18.63 10.53 12.39
CA ASP A 437 19.63 9.88 13.26
C ASP A 437 20.00 8.45 12.82
N GLY A 438 19.44 7.95 11.69
CA GLY A 438 19.68 6.59 11.20
C GLY A 438 18.94 5.49 11.99
N ASN A 439 18.02 5.88 12.85
CA ASN A 439 17.19 5.00 13.69
C ASN A 439 15.83 4.66 13.04
N GLY A 440 15.70 4.79 11.72
CA GLY A 440 14.46 4.46 10.99
C GLY A 440 13.92 3.05 11.25
N GLY A 441 14.81 2.08 11.49
CA GLY A 441 14.46 0.71 11.82
C GLY A 441 14.12 0.45 13.29
N ALA A 442 14.24 1.45 14.18
CA ALA A 442 13.89 1.32 15.59
C ALA A 442 12.36 1.34 15.78
N LYS A 443 11.84 0.54 16.72
CA LYS A 443 10.43 0.57 17.09
C LYS A 443 10.07 1.85 17.83
N LEU A 444 8.85 2.34 17.64
CA LEU A 444 8.35 3.51 18.37
C LEU A 444 8.14 3.21 19.85
N ASN A 445 8.15 4.26 20.68
CA ASN A 445 7.90 4.14 22.11
C ASN A 445 7.02 5.28 22.59
N VAL A 446 5.75 5.23 22.26
CA VAL A 446 4.76 6.26 22.56
C VAL A 446 3.99 5.87 23.81
N ARG A 447 3.70 6.85 24.66
CA ARG A 447 2.77 6.72 25.78
C ARG A 447 1.46 7.47 25.49
N LEU A 448 0.34 6.74 25.42
CA LEU A 448 -1.01 7.30 25.23
C LEU A 448 -1.74 7.34 26.58
N ASN A 449 -1.66 8.47 27.26
CA ASN A 449 -2.31 8.67 28.55
C ASN A 449 -3.79 9.05 28.39
N VAL A 450 -4.61 8.65 29.36
CA VAL A 450 -6.00 9.10 29.50
C VAL A 450 -6.06 10.11 30.65
N LEU A 451 -6.61 11.30 30.38
CA LEU A 451 -6.86 12.31 31.41
C LEU A 451 -7.77 11.73 32.49
N ARG A 452 -7.36 11.88 33.75
CA ARG A 452 -8.13 11.43 34.92
C ARG A 452 -8.85 12.62 35.52
N GLY A 453 -10.14 12.76 35.18
CA GLY A 453 -11.00 13.84 35.68
C GLY A 453 -11.19 14.99 34.69
N ALA A 454 -12.27 15.75 34.89
CA ALA A 454 -12.48 17.00 34.15
C ALA A 454 -11.47 18.03 34.67
N THR A 455 -10.58 18.53 33.82
CA THR A 455 -9.86 19.76 34.12
C THR A 455 -10.90 20.88 34.15
N THR A 456 -11.30 21.30 35.33
CA THR A 456 -12.03 22.55 35.54
C THR A 456 -11.22 23.68 34.91
N PRO A 457 -11.83 24.56 34.10
CA PRO A 457 -11.16 25.76 33.62
C PRO A 457 -10.69 26.66 34.76
#